data_AF-A0A3N8H727-F1
#
_entry.id   AF-A0A3N8H727-F1
#
_cell.length_a   1.000
_cell.length_b   1.000
_cell.length_c   1.000
_cell.angle_alpha   90.00
_cell.angle_beta   90.00
_cell.angle_gamma   90.00
#
_symmetry.space_group_name_H-M   'P 1'
#
loop_
_entity.id
_entity.type
_entity.pdbx_description
1 polymer ?
#
loop_
_entity_poly.entity_id
_entity_poly.type
_entity_poly.pdbx_seq_one_letter_code
_entity_poly.pdbx_strand_id
1 'polypeptide(L)'
;MPVQPARSDRTKENNGAATKRIQVDLSRQCVEAYEGRVCVFRFDCVTGDREHPTDRGTFRILRKHHPYRSRTYNVQMDRAMFFTTDGKAFHQYHGPMPLGVVRLARHSVSDRFGSRGCVRLSEADARQLYEWTPVGTMVHVS
;
A
#
# COMPACT_ATOMS: atom_id res chain seq x y z
N MET A 1 22.31 -16.73 59.08
CA MET A 1 22.57 -16.43 57.65
C MET A 1 21.21 -16.20 56.99
N PRO A 2 20.81 -14.97 56.65
CA PRO A 2 19.52 -14.73 56.02
C PRO A 2 19.57 -15.03 54.52
N VAL A 3 18.56 -15.75 54.04
CA VAL A 3 18.31 -16.12 52.64
C VAL A 3 17.99 -14.86 51.84
N GLN A 4 18.67 -14.65 50.70
CA GLN A 4 18.39 -13.57 49.77
C GLN A 4 17.07 -13.83 49.02
N PRO A 5 16.22 -12.81 48.77
CA PRO A 5 15.02 -13.00 47.97
C PRO A 5 15.37 -13.16 46.49
N ALA A 6 14.65 -14.07 45.83
CA ALA A 6 14.73 -14.30 44.39
C ALA A 6 14.47 -12.99 43.61
N ARG A 7 15.37 -12.66 42.68
CA ARG A 7 15.17 -11.57 41.72
C ARG A 7 13.93 -11.90 40.89
N SER A 8 12.90 -11.07 41.02
CA SER A 8 11.75 -11.11 40.14
C SER A 8 12.20 -10.71 38.73
N ASP A 9 12.14 -11.68 37.84
CA ASP A 9 12.36 -11.48 36.41
C ASP A 9 11.13 -10.72 35.88
N ARG A 10 11.20 -9.38 35.92
CA ARG A 10 10.24 -8.54 35.21
C ARG A 10 10.56 -8.64 33.72
N THR A 11 10.02 -9.68 33.09
CA THR A 11 9.77 -9.67 31.65
C THR A 11 8.90 -8.45 31.35
N LYS A 12 9.54 -7.41 30.81
CA LYS A 12 8.83 -6.38 30.07
C LYS A 12 8.10 -7.11 28.95
N GLU A 13 6.78 -7.27 29.07
CA GLU A 13 5.92 -7.51 27.92
C GLU A 13 6.11 -6.31 26.98
N ASN A 14 7.08 -6.43 26.09
CA ASN A 14 7.06 -5.71 24.83
C ASN A 14 5.82 -6.22 24.12
N ASN A 15 4.71 -5.53 24.30
CA ASN A 15 3.53 -5.64 23.47
C ASN A 15 3.95 -5.15 22.07
N GLY A 16 4.68 -6.02 21.36
CA GLY A 16 5.34 -5.73 20.10
C GLY A 16 4.25 -5.50 19.07
N ALA A 17 3.94 -4.23 18.80
CA ALA A 17 3.04 -3.85 17.74
C ALA A 17 3.42 -4.65 16.49
N ALA A 18 2.52 -5.53 16.04
CA ALA A 18 2.80 -6.41 14.91
C ALA A 18 3.26 -5.55 13.73
N THR A 19 4.44 -5.84 13.19
CA THR A 19 5.04 -5.04 12.13
C THR A 19 4.11 -5.02 10.92
N LYS A 20 3.52 -3.85 10.62
CA LYS A 20 2.67 -3.64 9.46
C LYS A 20 3.52 -3.59 8.19
N ARG A 21 3.07 -4.28 7.14
CA ARG A 21 3.69 -4.23 5.80
C ARG A 21 2.65 -4.36 4.71
N ILE A 22 2.95 -3.80 3.55
CA ILE A 22 2.16 -3.90 2.32
C ILE A 22 2.99 -4.67 1.29
N GLN A 23 2.37 -5.64 0.63
CA GLN A 23 2.91 -6.31 -0.54
C GLN A 23 2.09 -5.92 -1.77
N VAL A 24 2.78 -5.59 -2.85
CA VAL A 24 2.17 -5.31 -4.16
C VAL A 24 2.70 -6.36 -5.12
N ASP A 25 1.79 -7.20 -5.61
CA ASP A 25 2.08 -8.18 -6.65
C ASP A 25 1.66 -7.59 -8.00
N LEU A 26 2.65 -7.17 -8.78
CA LEU A 26 2.48 -6.60 -10.11
C LEU A 26 1.95 -7.63 -11.10
N SER A 27 2.26 -8.92 -10.93
CA SER A 27 1.80 -9.98 -11.82
C SER A 27 0.33 -10.30 -11.60
N ARG A 28 -0.10 -10.38 -10.34
CA ARG A 28 -1.48 -10.69 -9.95
C ARG A 28 -2.38 -9.46 -9.90
N GLN A 29 -1.79 -8.26 -9.98
CA GLN A 29 -2.50 -6.99 -9.82
C GLN A 29 -3.26 -6.95 -8.49
N CYS A 30 -2.51 -7.19 -7.42
CA CYS A 30 -3.03 -7.37 -6.07
C CYS A 30 -2.20 -6.59 -5.05
N VAL A 31 -2.86 -6.03 -4.06
CA VAL A 31 -2.25 -5.47 -2.85
C VAL A 31 -2.67 -6.31 -1.65
N GLU A 32 -1.70 -6.72 -0.85
CA GLU A 32 -1.93 -7.47 0.39
C GLU A 32 -1.33 -6.69 1.56
N ALA A 33 -2.12 -6.46 2.61
CA ALA A 33 -1.71 -5.77 3.82
C ALA A 33 -1.60 -6.77 4.96
N TYR A 34 -0.48 -6.73 5.68
CA TYR A 34 -0.15 -7.71 6.72
C TYR A 34 0.13 -7.05 8.06
N GLU A 35 -0.32 -7.72 9.12
CA GLU A 35 0.12 -7.51 10.50
C GLU A 35 0.96 -8.71 10.93
N GLY A 36 2.29 -8.51 10.98
CA GLY A 36 3.23 -9.61 11.15
C GLY A 36 3.12 -10.63 10.01
N ARG A 37 2.60 -11.82 10.31
CA ARG A 37 2.42 -12.92 9.33
C ARG A 37 0.99 -13.03 8.79
N VAL A 38 0.02 -12.35 9.41
CA VAL A 38 -1.40 -12.45 9.05
C VAL A 38 -1.72 -11.44 7.96
N CYS A 39 -2.28 -11.89 6.84
CA CYS A 39 -2.84 -11.01 5.82
C CYS A 39 -4.20 -10.51 6.33
N VAL A 40 -4.30 -9.21 6.63
CA VAL A 40 -5.52 -8.59 7.15
C VAL A 40 -6.38 -7.98 6.05
N PHE A 41 -5.77 -7.58 4.94
CA PHE A 41 -6.50 -7.13 3.75
C PHE A 41 -5.89 -7.62 2.46
N ARG A 42 -6.75 -7.85 1.48
CA ARG A 42 -6.40 -8.18 0.10
C ARG A 42 -7.26 -7.36 -0.84
N PHE A 43 -6.64 -6.65 -1.78
CA PHE A 43 -7.30 -5.74 -2.70
C PHE A 43 -6.86 -6.00 -4.13
N ASP A 44 -7.79 -5.88 -5.07
CA ASP A 44 -7.44 -5.72 -6.49
C ASP A 44 -6.84 -4.33 -6.71
N CYS A 45 -5.87 -4.23 -7.60
CA CYS A 45 -5.27 -2.94 -7.98
C CYS A 45 -5.04 -2.80 -9.48
N VAL A 46 -4.74 -1.58 -9.92
CA VAL A 46 -4.20 -1.30 -11.25
C VAL A 46 -2.90 -0.52 -11.10
N THR A 47 -1.79 -1.16 -11.44
CA THR A 47 -0.43 -0.59 -11.35
C THR A 47 -0.02 0.12 -12.64
N GLY A 48 1.23 0.61 -12.68
CA GLY A 48 1.81 1.24 -13.86
C GLY A 48 1.76 0.36 -15.12
N ASP A 49 1.61 1.00 -16.27
CA ASP A 49 1.81 0.38 -17.58
C ASP A 49 3.32 0.17 -17.88
N ARG A 50 3.63 -0.46 -19.01
CA ARG A 50 5.00 -0.79 -19.43
C ARG A 50 5.87 0.44 -19.71
N GLU A 51 5.28 1.55 -20.14
CA GLU A 51 6.02 2.80 -20.39
C GLU A 51 6.26 3.57 -19.09
N HIS A 52 5.42 3.35 -18.08
CA HIS A 52 5.44 4.02 -16.79
C HIS A 52 5.28 3.01 -15.65
N PRO A 53 6.24 2.08 -15.48
CA PRO A 53 6.07 0.96 -14.56
C PRO A 53 6.00 1.41 -13.10
N THR A 54 5.31 0.61 -12.29
CA THR A 54 5.48 0.69 -10.84
C THR A 54 6.81 0.01 -10.48
N ASP A 55 7.69 0.74 -9.81
CA ASP A 55 9.04 0.25 -9.50
C ASP A 55 9.01 -0.96 -8.57
N ARG A 56 9.78 -1.99 -8.91
CA ARG A 56 10.02 -3.16 -8.05
C ARG A 56 11.01 -2.81 -6.96
N GLY A 57 10.85 -3.42 -5.79
CA GLY A 57 11.79 -3.25 -4.67
C GLY A 57 11.09 -3.06 -3.33
N THR A 58 11.86 -2.59 -2.35
CA THR A 58 11.38 -2.34 -0.99
C THR A 58 11.43 -0.86 -0.69
N PHE A 59 10.29 -0.33 -0.27
CA PHE A 59 10.03 1.07 -0.01
C PHE A 59 9.39 1.24 1.38
N ARG A 60 9.07 2.49 1.71
CA ARG A 60 8.25 2.84 2.88
C ARG A 60 7.26 3.93 2.51
N ILE A 61 6.10 3.93 3.18
CA ILE A 61 5.18 5.06 3.09
C ILE A 61 5.87 6.30 3.65
N LEU A 62 6.11 7.29 2.80
CA LEU A 62 6.81 8.53 3.12
C LEU A 62 5.85 9.58 3.70
N ARG A 63 4.65 9.68 3.11
CA ARG A 63 3.64 10.66 3.49
C ARG A 63 2.26 10.25 2.99
N LYS A 64 1.23 10.80 3.63
CA LYS A 64 -0.18 10.53 3.34
C LYS A 64 -0.95 11.84 3.19
N HIS A 65 -1.84 11.93 2.20
CA HIS A 65 -2.69 13.09 1.98
C HIS A 65 -4.09 12.68 1.52
N HIS A 66 -5.10 13.34 2.08
CA HIS A 66 -6.49 13.27 1.62
C HIS A 66 -7.22 14.56 2.04
N PRO A 67 -7.90 15.25 1.12
CA PRO A 67 -7.86 15.04 -0.34
C PRO A 67 -6.48 15.36 -0.93
N TYR A 68 -6.20 14.84 -2.13
CA TYR A 68 -4.98 15.19 -2.87
C TYR A 68 -5.24 15.24 -4.37
N ARG A 69 -4.63 16.24 -5.03
CA ARG A 69 -4.64 16.39 -6.48
C ARG A 69 -3.20 16.39 -6.99
N SER A 70 -2.93 15.56 -8.00
CA SER A 70 -1.60 15.48 -8.64
C SER A 70 -1.22 16.82 -9.24
N ARG A 71 -0.02 17.31 -8.94
CA ARG A 71 0.54 18.51 -9.57
C ARG A 71 0.97 18.26 -11.02
N THR A 72 1.54 17.08 -11.28
CA THR A 72 2.07 16.70 -12.60
C THR A 72 0.97 16.42 -13.61
N TYR A 73 -0.08 15.70 -13.20
CA TYR A 73 -1.13 15.23 -14.11
C TYR A 73 -2.48 15.94 -13.92
N ASN A 74 -2.60 16.84 -12.93
CA ASN A 74 -3.85 17.52 -12.59
C ASN A 74 -5.05 16.59 -12.36
N VAL A 75 -4.80 15.39 -11.82
CA VAL A 75 -5.82 14.36 -11.52
C VAL A 75 -6.07 14.23 -10.02
N GLN A 76 -7.32 13.90 -9.66
CA GLN A 76 -7.67 13.58 -8.27
C GLN A 76 -7.02 12.25 -7.86
N MET A 77 -6.49 12.22 -6.64
CA MET A 77 -5.82 11.05 -6.05
C MET A 77 -6.14 11.01 -4.55
N ASP A 78 -7.42 10.89 -4.20
CA ASP A 78 -7.81 10.78 -2.80
C ASP A 78 -7.12 9.62 -2.09
N ARG A 79 -6.86 9.82 -0.79
CA ARG A 79 -6.19 8.83 0.07
C ARG A 79 -4.82 8.45 -0.47
N ALA A 80 -4.09 9.44 -0.98
CA ALA A 80 -2.76 9.26 -1.53
C ALA A 80 -1.77 8.86 -0.43
N MET A 81 -1.10 7.73 -0.61
CA MET A 81 0.01 7.27 0.22
C MET A 81 1.27 7.11 -0.64
N PHE A 82 2.17 8.07 -0.55
CA PHE A 82 3.38 8.12 -1.36
C PHE A 82 4.43 7.17 -0.80
N PHE A 83 4.98 6.31 -1.64
CA PHE A 83 6.01 5.34 -1.24
C PHE A 83 7.34 5.52 -1.99
N THR A 84 7.39 6.41 -2.98
CA THR A 84 8.63 6.81 -3.66
C THR A 84 8.79 8.33 -3.61
N THR A 85 10.04 8.79 -3.77
CA THR A 85 10.37 10.22 -3.79
C THR A 85 9.92 10.92 -5.08
N ASP A 86 9.83 10.19 -6.19
CA ASP A 86 9.34 10.68 -7.48
C ASP A 86 7.80 10.72 -7.58
N GLY A 87 7.09 10.34 -6.51
CA GLY A 87 5.66 10.59 -6.36
C GLY A 87 4.73 9.43 -6.70
N LYS A 88 5.23 8.21 -6.84
CA LYS A 88 4.38 7.00 -6.94
C LYS A 88 3.69 6.76 -5.60
N ALA A 89 2.39 6.49 -5.69
CA ALA A 89 1.52 6.39 -4.53
C ALA A 89 0.46 5.30 -4.71
N PHE A 90 -0.04 4.78 -3.59
CA PHE A 90 -1.37 4.17 -3.53
C PHE A 90 -2.40 5.30 -3.51
N HIS A 91 -3.50 5.18 -4.26
CA HIS A 91 -4.61 6.14 -4.17
C HIS A 91 -5.91 5.58 -4.75
N GLN A 92 -7.02 6.22 -4.39
CA GLN A 92 -8.33 5.96 -4.99
C GLN A 92 -8.31 6.29 -6.49
N TYR A 93 -8.94 5.44 -7.29
CA TYR A 93 -9.25 5.71 -8.68
C TYR A 93 -10.54 6.52 -8.82
N HIS A 94 -10.51 7.57 -9.66
CA HIS A 94 -11.63 8.47 -9.95
C HIS A 94 -12.04 8.46 -11.42
N GLY A 95 -11.67 7.44 -12.20
CA GLY A 95 -12.10 7.37 -13.58
C GLY A 95 -13.56 6.93 -13.74
N PRO A 96 -14.11 7.03 -14.95
CA PRO A 96 -15.54 6.86 -15.21
C PRO A 96 -16.02 5.40 -15.13
N MET A 97 -15.09 4.43 -15.12
CA MET A 97 -15.39 3.01 -15.11
C MET A 97 -15.05 2.40 -13.75
N PRO A 98 -15.69 1.30 -13.32
CA PRO A 98 -15.25 0.57 -12.14
C PRO A 98 -13.80 0.08 -12.29
N LEU A 99 -13.01 0.12 -11.21
CA LEU A 99 -11.59 -0.29 -11.26
C LEU A 99 -11.43 -1.73 -11.78
N GLY A 100 -12.33 -2.65 -11.43
CA GLY A 100 -12.30 -4.03 -11.91
C GLY A 100 -12.41 -4.14 -13.43
N VAL A 101 -13.20 -3.27 -14.07
CA VAL A 101 -13.29 -3.20 -15.55
C VAL A 101 -11.98 -2.70 -16.15
N VAL A 102 -11.36 -1.69 -15.54
CA VAL A 102 -10.06 -1.17 -15.97
C VAL A 102 -8.97 -2.24 -15.83
N ARG A 103 -8.97 -2.98 -14.71
CA ARG A 103 -8.06 -4.10 -14.46
C ARG A 103 -8.22 -5.20 -15.51
N LEU A 104 -9.47 -5.58 -15.83
CA LEU A 104 -9.75 -6.55 -16.88
C LEU A 104 -9.25 -6.04 -18.25
N ALA A 105 -9.60 -4.81 -18.63
CA ALA A 105 -9.19 -4.22 -19.90
C ALA A 105 -7.65 -4.13 -20.03
N ARG A 106 -6.95 -3.84 -18.93
CA ARG A 106 -5.48 -3.87 -18.90
C ARG A 106 -4.94 -5.25 -19.29
N HIS A 107 -5.55 -6.30 -18.76
CA HIS A 107 -5.12 -7.67 -18.98
C HIS A 107 -5.53 -8.23 -20.35
N SER A 108 -6.77 -7.96 -20.79
CA SER A 108 -7.35 -8.60 -21.98
C SER A 108 -7.28 -7.77 -23.25
N VAL A 109 -7.13 -6.44 -23.15
CA VAL A 109 -7.15 -5.53 -24.29
C VAL A 109 -5.79 -4.89 -24.51
N SER A 110 -5.26 -4.17 -23.51
CA SER A 110 -3.97 -3.51 -23.64
C SER A 110 -3.43 -3.02 -22.29
N ASP A 111 -2.13 -3.22 -22.07
CA ASP A 111 -1.46 -2.76 -20.85
C ASP A 111 -1.54 -1.23 -20.61
N ARG A 112 -1.83 -0.44 -21.66
CA ARG A 112 -2.03 1.03 -21.58
C ARG A 112 -3.17 1.48 -20.67
N PHE A 113 -4.06 0.57 -20.26
CA PHE A 113 -5.06 0.87 -19.22
C PHE A 113 -4.46 0.94 -17.80
N GLY A 114 -3.16 0.62 -17.67
CA GLY A 114 -2.36 0.86 -16.49
C GLY A 114 -2.30 2.32 -16.06
N SER A 115 -1.67 2.54 -14.93
CA SER A 115 -1.39 3.87 -14.41
C SER A 115 -0.06 4.41 -14.94
N ARG A 116 0.29 5.64 -14.54
CA ARG A 116 1.62 6.21 -14.78
C ARG A 116 2.59 5.93 -13.62
N GLY A 117 2.56 4.70 -13.09
CA GLY A 117 3.41 4.21 -12.01
C GLY A 117 2.76 4.08 -10.63
N CYS A 118 1.61 4.72 -10.39
CA CYS A 118 0.85 4.61 -9.14
C CYS A 118 0.12 3.26 -8.99
N VAL A 119 -0.27 2.92 -7.77
CA VAL A 119 -1.11 1.74 -7.47
C VAL A 119 -2.53 2.22 -7.21
N ARG A 120 -3.41 2.08 -8.21
CA ARG A 120 -4.81 2.52 -8.12
C ARG A 120 -5.64 1.47 -7.39
N LEU A 121 -6.47 1.93 -6.47
CA LEU A 121 -7.39 1.11 -5.66
C LEU A 121 -8.84 1.60 -5.83
N SER A 122 -9.79 0.72 -5.54
CA SER A 122 -11.19 1.12 -5.44
C SER A 122 -11.37 2.12 -4.30
N GLU A 123 -12.47 2.86 -4.27
CA GLU A 123 -12.71 3.82 -3.18
C GLU A 123 -12.71 3.14 -1.80
N ALA A 124 -13.43 2.04 -1.67
CA ALA A 124 -13.54 1.30 -0.41
C ALA A 124 -12.18 0.74 0.03
N ASP A 125 -11.38 0.22 -0.89
CA ASP A 125 -10.07 -0.37 -0.60
C ASP A 125 -9.03 0.71 -0.27
N ALA A 126 -9.03 1.82 -1.02
CA ALA A 126 -8.18 2.97 -0.75
C ALA A 126 -8.47 3.52 0.66
N ARG A 127 -9.74 3.59 1.06
CA ARG A 127 -10.14 4.04 2.40
C ARG A 127 -9.61 3.12 3.49
N GLN A 128 -9.87 1.82 3.37
CA GLN A 128 -9.42 0.83 4.35
C GLN A 128 -7.91 0.83 4.50
N LEU A 129 -7.18 0.76 3.37
CA LEU A 129 -5.73 0.74 3.39
C LEU A 129 -5.17 2.06 3.96
N TYR A 130 -5.73 3.21 3.59
CA TYR A 130 -5.29 4.50 4.10
C TYR A 130 -5.47 4.63 5.60
N GLU A 131 -6.63 4.27 6.15
CA GLU A 131 -6.88 4.32 7.59
C GLU A 131 -5.93 3.38 8.35
N TRP A 132 -5.70 2.18 7.82
CA TRP A 132 -4.90 1.15 8.46
C TRP A 132 -3.38 1.40 8.47
N THR A 133 -2.87 2.23 7.54
CA THR A 133 -1.43 2.34 7.24
C THR A 133 -0.76 3.55 7.92
N PRO A 134 0.12 3.36 8.92
CA PRO A 134 0.98 4.44 9.42
C PRO A 134 2.04 4.89 8.38
N VAL A 135 2.51 6.13 8.50
CA VAL A 135 3.73 6.57 7.80
C VAL A 135 4.91 5.72 8.31
N GLY A 136 5.82 5.35 7.41
CA GLY A 136 6.94 4.44 7.67
C GLY A 136 6.63 2.97 7.42
N THR A 137 5.37 2.59 7.18
CA THR A 137 4.98 1.22 6.83
C THR A 137 5.76 0.73 5.63
N MET A 138 6.33 -0.47 5.72
CA MET A 138 7.12 -1.07 4.63
C MET A 138 6.21 -1.45 3.47
N VAL A 139 6.66 -1.18 2.25
CA VAL A 139 5.99 -1.56 1.01
C VAL A 139 6.97 -2.41 0.21
N HIS A 140 6.58 -3.64 -0.13
CA HIS A 140 7.36 -4.50 -1.01
C HIS A 140 6.62 -4.67 -2.33
N VAL A 141 7.29 -4.38 -3.44
CA VAL A 141 6.72 -4.46 -4.79
C VAL A 141 7.46 -5.54 -5.57
N SER A 142 6.71 -6.56 -6.02
CA SER A 142 7.19 -7.77 -6.69
C SER A 142 6.33 -8.18 -7.87
#